data_AF-A0A443RU30-F1
#
_entry.id   AF-A0A443RU30-F1
#
_cell.length_a   1.000
_cell.length_b   1.000
_cell.length_c   1.000
_cell.angle_alpha   90.00
_cell.angle_beta   90.00
_cell.angle_gamma   90.00
#
_symmetry.space_group_name_H-M   'P 1'
#
loop_
_entity.id
_entity.type
_entity.pdbx_description
1 polymer ?
#
loop_
_entity_poly.entity_id
_entity_poly.type
_entity_poly.pdbx_seq_one_letter_code
_entity_poly.pdbx_strand_id
1 'polypeptide(L)'
;MCLGSVMWSSEPLMKPEAWLSSGHSPGPGRLLLVCHVSGFYPKPLWVMWMRGEQEQQGTQRGDFLPNADGTWYLRATLDVAAGEAAGLACRVKHSSLGGQDLVLYWGEKGLGPSWRRGEKGGKWRLETKIGLRSGVLNTRRNGPGKSQRFEGLLENKESLEAG
;
A
#
# COMPACT_ATOMS: atom_id res chain seq x y z
N MET A 1 -49.64 -14.90 -2.67
CA MET A 1 -48.68 -14.48 -3.71
C MET A 1 -47.62 -13.66 -3.01
N CYS A 2 -46.47 -14.25 -2.67
CA CYS A 2 -45.37 -13.48 -2.09
C CYS A 2 -44.51 -12.98 -3.24
N LEU A 3 -44.62 -11.69 -3.57
CA LEU A 3 -43.68 -11.05 -4.48
C LEU A 3 -42.35 -10.96 -3.73
N GLY A 4 -41.40 -11.77 -4.21
CA GLY A 4 -40.12 -12.02 -3.59
C GLY A 4 -39.39 -10.72 -3.25
N SER A 5 -38.93 -10.64 -2.02
CA SER A 5 -37.94 -9.66 -1.57
C SER A 5 -36.73 -9.75 -2.48
N VAL A 6 -36.58 -8.78 -3.38
CA VAL A 6 -35.30 -8.48 -4.00
C VAL A 6 -34.43 -7.97 -2.85
N MET A 7 -33.64 -8.87 -2.26
CA MET A 7 -32.52 -8.49 -1.42
C MET A 7 -31.64 -7.58 -2.29
N TRP A 8 -31.79 -6.27 -2.11
CA TRP A 8 -30.99 -5.26 -2.76
C TRP A 8 -29.55 -5.49 -2.29
N SER A 9 -28.79 -6.30 -3.02
CA SER A 9 -27.38 -6.55 -2.71
C SER A 9 -26.67 -5.21 -2.88
N SER A 10 -26.37 -4.55 -1.77
CA SER A 10 -25.52 -3.36 -1.75
C SER A 10 -24.24 -3.67 -2.51
N GLU A 11 -23.79 -2.78 -3.38
CA GLU A 11 -22.53 -2.94 -4.09
C GLU A 11 -21.38 -3.16 -3.09
N PRO A 12 -20.43 -4.06 -3.37
CA PRO A 12 -19.32 -4.34 -2.46
C PRO A 12 -18.48 -3.08 -2.29
N LEU A 13 -18.05 -2.76 -1.06
CA LEU A 13 -17.15 -1.64 -0.77
C LEU A 13 -15.78 -2.18 -0.37
N MET A 14 -14.76 -1.91 -1.18
CA MET A 14 -13.38 -2.34 -0.92
C MET A 14 -12.52 -1.14 -0.54
N LYS A 15 -11.80 -1.25 0.58
CA LYS A 15 -10.96 -0.16 1.12
C LYS A 15 -9.64 -0.04 0.34
N PRO A 16 -9.25 1.19 -0.07
CA PRO A 16 -7.96 1.40 -0.70
C PRO A 16 -6.81 1.06 0.23
N GLU A 17 -5.77 0.45 -0.33
CA GLU A 17 -4.42 0.46 0.20
C GLU A 17 -3.61 1.54 -0.52
N ALA A 18 -2.78 2.28 0.21
CA ALA A 18 -1.95 3.32 -0.36
C ALA A 18 -0.51 3.26 0.13
N TRP A 19 0.43 3.67 -0.72
CA TRP A 19 1.84 3.74 -0.39
C TRP A 19 2.54 4.83 -1.20
N LEU A 20 3.67 5.32 -0.69
CA LEU A 20 4.45 6.38 -1.31
C LEU A 20 5.73 5.82 -1.93
N SER A 21 6.12 6.37 -3.09
CA SER A 21 7.41 6.10 -3.72
C SER A 21 7.97 7.37 -4.38
N SER A 22 9.26 7.35 -4.71
CA SER A 22 9.89 8.36 -5.56
C SER A 22 9.92 7.87 -7.01
N GLY A 23 9.45 8.69 -7.94
CA GLY A 23 9.56 8.45 -9.38
C GLY A 23 10.91 8.89 -9.96
N HIS A 24 11.02 8.86 -11.28
CA HIS A 24 12.17 9.39 -12.00
C HIS A 24 12.31 10.90 -11.73
N SER A 25 13.52 11.34 -11.38
CA SER A 25 13.78 12.76 -11.12
C SER A 25 13.56 13.57 -12.41
N PRO A 26 12.72 14.62 -12.39
CA PRO A 26 12.45 15.44 -13.57
C PRO A 26 13.60 16.42 -13.87
N GLY A 27 14.57 16.55 -12.96
CA GLY A 27 15.76 17.38 -13.15
C GLY A 27 16.60 17.49 -11.87
N PRO A 28 17.82 18.04 -11.97
CA PRO A 28 18.69 18.24 -10.82
C PRO A 28 17.99 18.99 -9.68
N GLY A 29 18.10 18.49 -8.45
CA GLY A 29 17.48 19.10 -7.27
C GLY A 29 15.96 18.94 -7.17
N ARG A 30 15.33 18.14 -8.04
CA ARG A 30 13.89 17.87 -8.03
C ARG A 30 13.56 16.42 -7.68
N LEU A 31 12.42 16.23 -7.03
CA LEU A 31 11.84 14.94 -6.68
C LEU A 31 10.46 14.81 -7.30
N LEU A 32 10.21 13.68 -7.95
CA LEU A 32 8.87 13.28 -8.33
C LEU A 32 8.30 12.38 -7.22
N LEU A 33 7.35 12.90 -6.46
CA LEU A 33 6.64 12.11 -5.45
C LEU A 33 5.51 11.34 -6.13
N VAL A 34 5.33 10.08 -5.74
CA VAL A 34 4.28 9.21 -6.29
C VAL A 34 3.47 8.61 -5.14
N CYS A 35 2.18 8.89 -5.14
CA CYS A 35 1.22 8.22 -4.27
C CYS A 35 0.48 7.16 -5.09
N HIS A 36 0.57 5.93 -4.64
CA HIS A 36 -0.11 4.79 -5.23
C HIS A 36 -1.35 4.47 -4.40
N VAL A 37 -2.45 4.15 -5.05
CA VAL A 37 -3.70 3.74 -4.41
C VAL A 37 -4.25 2.54 -5.17
N SER A 38 -4.51 1.42 -4.49
CA SER A 38 -4.96 0.16 -5.10
C SER A 38 -6.01 -0.54 -4.24
N GLY A 39 -6.69 -1.55 -4.80
CA GLY A 39 -7.59 -2.41 -4.04
C GLY A 39 -8.94 -1.78 -3.68
N PHE A 40 -9.31 -0.68 -4.33
CA PHE A 40 -10.55 0.04 -4.00
C PHE A 40 -11.68 -0.21 -4.98
N TYR A 41 -12.91 -0.18 -4.45
CA TYR A 41 -14.15 -0.22 -5.21
C TYR A 41 -15.26 0.45 -4.40
N PRO A 42 -16.12 1.31 -4.99
CA PRO A 42 -16.29 1.58 -6.43
C PRO A 42 -15.19 2.48 -7.04
N LYS A 43 -15.25 2.70 -8.36
CA LYS A 43 -14.25 3.48 -9.11
C LYS A 43 -14.03 4.92 -8.60
N PRO A 44 -15.05 5.70 -8.20
CA PRO A 44 -14.84 7.09 -7.80
C PRO A 44 -13.98 7.23 -6.54
N LEU A 45 -12.78 7.80 -6.71
CA LEU A 45 -11.82 8.06 -5.62
C LEU A 45 -11.21 9.44 -5.81
N TRP A 46 -11.01 10.16 -4.71
CA TRP A 46 -10.30 11.44 -4.70
C TRP A 46 -8.93 11.25 -4.05
N VAL A 47 -7.90 11.78 -4.68
CA VAL A 47 -6.51 11.72 -4.18
C VAL A 47 -5.81 13.05 -4.45
N MET A 48 -5.11 13.60 -3.47
CA MET A 48 -4.39 14.87 -3.63
C MET A 48 -3.12 14.88 -2.78
N TRP A 49 -2.07 15.52 -3.30
CA TRP A 49 -0.94 15.90 -2.44
C TRP A 49 -1.31 17.15 -1.66
N MET A 50 -0.99 17.14 -0.37
CA MET A 50 -1.36 18.15 0.61
C MET A 50 -0.10 18.68 1.29
N ARG A 51 -0.14 19.94 1.71
CA ARG A 51 0.77 20.52 2.71
C ARG A 51 -0.09 21.05 3.85
N GLY A 52 -0.17 20.32 4.96
CA GLY A 52 -1.24 20.54 5.94
C GLY A 52 -2.60 20.37 5.26
N GLU A 53 -3.46 21.39 5.33
CA GLU A 53 -4.76 21.40 4.64
C GLU A 53 -4.71 21.96 3.21
N GLN A 54 -3.56 22.45 2.74
CA GLN A 54 -3.43 23.06 1.42
C GLN A 54 -3.23 22.02 0.31
N GLU A 55 -4.18 21.94 -0.63
CA GLU A 55 -4.05 21.14 -1.85
C GLU A 55 -2.90 21.66 -2.74
N GLN A 56 -2.06 20.74 -3.21
CA GLN A 56 -0.96 21.04 -4.12
C GLN A 56 -1.46 21.01 -5.57
N GLN A 57 -1.58 22.19 -6.18
CA GLN A 57 -2.06 22.36 -7.56
C GLN A 57 -1.22 21.63 -8.62
N GLY A 58 0.06 21.38 -8.32
CA GLY A 58 0.94 20.57 -9.18
C GLY A 58 0.65 19.07 -9.17
N THR A 59 -0.37 18.62 -8.43
CA THR A 59 -0.74 17.20 -8.37
C THR A 59 -1.30 16.75 -9.71
N GLN A 60 -0.63 15.78 -10.33
CA GLN A 60 -1.09 15.13 -11.56
C GLN A 60 -1.68 13.77 -11.19
N ARG A 61 -2.98 13.59 -11.46
CA ARG A 61 -3.66 12.29 -11.29
C ARG A 61 -3.51 11.50 -12.58
N GLY A 62 -3.09 10.24 -12.47
CA GLY A 62 -3.09 9.31 -13.58
C GLY A 62 -4.50 8.79 -13.89
N ASP A 63 -4.58 7.86 -14.83
CA ASP A 63 -5.83 7.17 -15.14
C ASP A 63 -6.15 6.10 -14.11
N PHE A 64 -7.44 5.79 -13.99
CA PHE A 64 -7.90 4.61 -13.27
C PHE A 64 -7.59 3.34 -14.07
N LEU A 65 -6.77 2.47 -13.51
CA LEU A 65 -6.39 1.19 -14.11
C LEU A 65 -7.14 0.05 -13.41
N PRO A 66 -7.68 -0.93 -14.16
CA PRO A 66 -8.32 -2.08 -13.56
C PRO A 66 -7.29 -3.06 -13.00
N ASN A 67 -7.56 -3.62 -11.81
CA ASN A 67 -6.85 -4.76 -11.27
C ASN A 67 -7.52 -6.08 -11.67
N ALA A 68 -6.79 -7.19 -11.64
CA ALA A 68 -7.30 -8.51 -12.01
C ALA A 68 -8.38 -9.05 -11.05
N ASP A 69 -8.45 -8.52 -9.83
CA ASP A 69 -9.43 -8.86 -8.79
C ASP A 69 -10.74 -8.06 -8.90
N GLY A 70 -10.88 -7.22 -9.94
CA GLY A 70 -12.04 -6.36 -10.16
C GLY A 70 -12.01 -5.03 -9.38
N THR A 71 -10.93 -4.75 -8.64
CA THR A 71 -10.72 -3.45 -7.99
C THR A 71 -10.00 -2.46 -8.92
N TRP A 72 -9.80 -1.25 -8.44
CA TRP A 72 -9.13 -0.19 -9.19
C TRP A 72 -7.78 0.18 -8.59
N TYR A 73 -6.91 0.69 -9.46
CA TYR A 73 -5.64 1.30 -9.14
C TYR A 73 -5.59 2.72 -9.71
N LEU A 74 -4.96 3.63 -8.99
CA LEU A 74 -4.72 5.02 -9.39
C LEU A 74 -3.37 5.48 -8.83
N ARG A 75 -2.69 6.38 -9.55
CA ARG A 75 -1.52 7.10 -9.02
C ARG A 75 -1.74 8.61 -9.05
N ALA A 76 -1.18 9.31 -8.07
CA ALA A 76 -1.09 10.77 -8.05
C ALA A 76 0.36 11.19 -7.85
N THR A 77 0.87 12.03 -8.75
CA THR A 77 2.27 12.46 -8.74
C THR A 77 2.38 13.95 -8.46
N LEU A 78 3.47 14.36 -7.81
CA LEU A 78 3.80 15.77 -7.58
C LEU A 78 5.29 15.98 -7.79
N ASP A 79 5.63 16.93 -8.66
CA ASP A 79 7.01 17.38 -8.87
C ASP A 79 7.31 18.53 -7.91
N VAL A 80 8.32 18.36 -7.05
CA VAL A 80 8.74 19.34 -6.05
C VAL A 80 10.25 19.51 -6.01
N ALA A 81 10.71 20.67 -5.53
CA ALA A 81 12.11 20.83 -5.15
C ALA A 81 12.43 19.88 -3.98
N ALA A 82 13.61 19.25 -4.00
CA ALA A 82 13.97 18.24 -3.00
C ALA A 82 13.94 18.77 -1.56
N GLY A 83 14.30 20.04 -1.35
CA GLY A 83 14.24 20.71 -0.05
C GLY A 83 12.82 21.04 0.44
N GLU A 84 11.83 20.99 -0.46
CA GLU A 84 10.44 21.33 -0.16
C GLU A 84 9.58 20.08 0.07
N ALA A 85 10.13 18.87 -0.06
CA ALA A 85 9.35 17.65 0.06
C ALA A 85 8.84 17.38 1.49
N ALA A 86 9.48 17.98 2.50
CA ALA A 86 9.09 17.82 3.90
C ALA A 86 7.69 18.42 4.18
N GLY A 87 6.91 17.73 5.02
CA GLY A 87 5.56 18.15 5.39
C GLY A 87 4.50 17.94 4.31
N LEU A 88 4.86 17.31 3.20
CA LEU A 88 3.88 16.86 2.20
C LEU A 88 3.24 15.55 2.63
N ALA A 89 1.96 15.40 2.30
CA ALA A 89 1.21 14.16 2.52
C ALA A 89 0.34 13.84 1.32
N CYS A 90 0.13 12.55 1.04
CA CYS A 90 -0.94 12.11 0.14
C CYS A 90 -2.22 11.89 0.95
N ARG A 91 -3.31 12.52 0.55
CA ARG A 91 -4.64 12.35 1.15
C ARG A 91 -5.56 11.65 0.17
N VAL A 92 -6.20 10.58 0.62
CA VAL A 92 -7.12 9.74 -0.16
C VAL A 92 -8.49 9.73 0.49
N LYS A 93 -9.52 10.04 -0.31
CA LYS A 93 -10.93 9.97 0.09
C LYS A 93 -11.65 8.97 -0.80
N HIS A 94 -12.40 8.07 -0.17
CA HIS A 94 -13.14 7.03 -0.86
C HIS A 94 -14.36 6.62 -0.02
N SER A 95 -15.47 6.26 -0.67
CA SER A 95 -16.74 5.96 0.01
C SER A 95 -16.62 4.81 1.02
N SER A 96 -15.77 3.82 0.74
CA SER A 96 -15.53 2.67 1.63
C SER A 96 -14.81 3.03 2.94
N LEU A 97 -14.26 4.25 3.06
CA LEU A 97 -13.55 4.68 4.26
C LEU A 97 -14.49 5.31 5.30
N GLY A 98 -15.79 5.45 5.01
CA GLY A 98 -16.79 5.92 5.98
C GLY A 98 -16.53 7.33 6.50
N GLY A 99 -15.99 8.22 5.67
CA GLY A 99 -15.66 9.61 6.02
C GLY A 99 -14.30 9.81 6.71
N GLN A 100 -13.51 8.74 6.87
CA GLN A 100 -12.13 8.83 7.33
C GLN A 100 -11.19 8.89 6.14
N ASP A 101 -10.26 9.85 6.13
CA ASP A 101 -9.31 9.96 5.03
C ASP A 101 -8.05 9.14 5.32
N LEU A 102 -7.51 8.46 4.31
CA LEU A 102 -6.17 7.89 4.43
C LEU A 102 -5.15 8.99 4.14
N VAL A 103 -4.24 9.24 5.09
CA VAL A 103 -3.20 10.26 4.97
C VAL A 103 -1.82 9.62 5.15
N LEU A 104 -0.94 9.79 4.16
CA LEU A 104 0.42 9.26 4.18
C LEU A 104 1.42 10.42 4.07
N TYR A 105 2.27 10.59 5.07
CA TYR A 105 3.27 11.66 5.10
C TYR A 105 4.56 11.25 4.38
N TRP A 106 5.09 12.14 3.55
CA TRP A 106 6.37 11.95 2.88
C TRP A 106 7.53 12.04 3.88
N GLY A 107 8.43 11.06 3.86
CA GLY A 107 9.61 11.02 4.73
C GLY A 107 9.38 10.44 6.12
N GLU A 108 8.14 10.24 6.56
CA GLU A 108 7.84 9.52 7.79
C GLU A 108 7.92 8.00 7.56
N LYS A 109 9.02 7.39 8.02
CA LYS A 109 9.11 5.93 8.14
C LYS A 109 8.17 5.46 9.26
N GLY A 110 6.87 5.28 8.99
CA GLY A 110 5.98 4.89 10.08
C GLY A 110 4.60 4.29 9.79
N LEU A 111 3.95 4.55 8.65
CA LEU A 111 2.48 4.30 8.56
C LEU A 111 2.07 3.17 7.60
N GLY A 112 2.93 2.16 7.46
CA GLY A 112 2.65 0.81 6.93
C GLY A 112 3.60 -0.18 7.61
N PRO A 113 3.34 -1.51 7.59
CA PRO A 113 4.10 -2.48 8.40
C PRO A 113 5.61 -2.24 8.24
N SER A 114 6.22 -1.92 9.37
CA SER A 114 7.51 -1.26 9.54
C SER A 114 8.64 -1.88 8.70
N TRP A 115 8.90 -1.33 7.51
CA TRP A 115 10.13 -1.58 6.77
C TRP A 115 11.25 -0.67 7.30
N ARG A 116 11.89 -1.08 8.39
CA ARG A 116 13.15 -0.46 8.80
C ARG A 116 14.26 -0.95 7.89
N ARG A 117 14.79 -0.05 7.06
CA ARG A 117 16.14 -0.18 6.49
C ARG A 117 17.13 -0.16 7.66
N GLY A 118 17.46 -1.34 8.19
CA GLY A 118 18.54 -1.52 9.15
C GLY A 118 19.86 -1.25 8.45
N GLU A 119 20.56 -0.21 8.87
CA GLU A 119 21.96 -0.03 8.52
C GLU A 119 22.80 -1.07 9.26
N LYS A 120 23.48 -1.89 8.45
CA LYS A 120 24.59 -2.80 8.75
C LYS A 120 24.27 -4.08 9.54
N GLY A 121 24.46 -5.21 8.86
CA GLY A 121 24.73 -6.52 9.48
C GLY A 121 23.55 -7.48 9.41
N GLY A 122 23.61 -8.43 8.47
CA GLY A 122 22.57 -9.44 8.26
C GLY A 122 22.34 -10.33 9.48
N LYS A 123 21.23 -10.11 10.17
CA LYS A 123 20.53 -11.10 10.99
C LYS A 123 19.12 -10.59 11.27
N TRP A 124 18.12 -11.20 10.65
CA TRP A 124 16.71 -10.89 10.93
C TRP A 124 16.22 -11.88 11.98
N ARG A 125 15.65 -11.37 13.07
CA ARG A 125 14.91 -12.18 14.03
C ARG A 125 13.45 -11.78 13.91
N LEU A 126 12.58 -12.70 13.47
CA LEU A 126 11.14 -12.54 13.63
C LEU A 126 10.83 -12.78 15.11
N GLU A 127 10.35 -11.75 15.82
CA GLU A 127 9.69 -11.92 17.11
C GLU A 127 8.22 -11.56 16.91
N THR A 128 7.38 -12.58 16.70
CA THR A 128 5.93 -12.43 16.75
C THR A 128 5.52 -12.34 18.22
N LYS A 129 5.04 -11.17 18.66
CA LYS A 129 4.36 -11.06 19.94
C LYS A 129 2.97 -11.67 19.79
N ILE A 130 2.92 -13.00 19.93
CA ILE A 130 1.89 -13.87 20.51
C ILE A 130 2.31 -15.30 20.11
N GLY A 131 2.80 -16.07 21.09
CA GLY A 131 2.87 -17.54 21.10
C GLY A 131 3.45 -18.30 19.89
N LEU A 132 4.69 -18.78 20.06
CA LEU A 132 5.29 -20.02 19.52
C LEU A 132 6.11 -20.01 18.20
N ARG A 133 7.39 -20.40 18.40
CA ARG A 133 8.44 -21.02 17.55
C ARG A 133 9.02 -20.22 16.37
N SER A 134 10.27 -19.82 16.56
CA SER A 134 11.19 -19.29 15.55
C SER A 134 11.44 -20.30 14.42
N GLY A 135 10.85 -20.06 13.25
CA GLY A 135 11.26 -20.70 11.99
C GLY A 135 12.20 -19.78 11.21
N VAL A 136 13.34 -20.31 10.75
CA VAL A 136 14.31 -19.56 9.92
C VAL A 136 13.99 -19.85 8.45
N LEU A 137 13.42 -18.88 7.72
CA LEU A 137 13.31 -18.95 6.25
C LEU A 137 14.56 -18.34 5.60
N ASN A 138 15.30 -19.16 4.85
CA ASN A 138 16.41 -18.71 4.02
C ASN A 138 15.90 -18.41 2.60
N THR A 139 16.02 -17.16 2.15
CA THR A 139 15.82 -16.80 0.73
C THR A 139 17.18 -16.63 0.05
N ARG A 140 17.39 -17.31 -1.09
CA ARG A 140 18.57 -17.06 -1.93
C ARG A 140 18.37 -15.72 -2.66
N ARG A 141 19.36 -14.83 -2.53
CA ARG A 141 19.43 -13.59 -3.30
C ARG A 141 19.75 -13.91 -4.75
N ASN A 142 18.83 -13.58 -5.66
CA ASN A 142 19.18 -13.18 -7.02
C ASN A 142 19.02 -11.66 -7.12
N GLY A 143 19.94 -11.01 -7.82
CA GLY A 143 20.20 -9.57 -7.81
C GLY A 143 19.02 -8.64 -8.19
N PRO A 144 19.26 -7.32 -8.18
CA PRO A 144 18.21 -6.32 -8.12
C PRO A 144 17.51 -6.20 -9.48
N GLY A 145 16.18 -6.40 -9.50
CA GLY A 145 15.35 -6.02 -10.65
C GLY A 145 14.24 -6.97 -11.09
N LYS A 146 13.86 -8.02 -10.36
CA LYS A 146 12.70 -8.85 -10.74
C LYS A 146 11.85 -9.27 -9.53
N SER A 147 10.53 -9.24 -9.74
CA SER A 147 9.49 -9.76 -8.85
C SER A 147 9.87 -11.12 -8.27
N GLN A 148 9.72 -11.30 -6.96
CA GLN A 148 10.01 -12.57 -6.30
C GLN A 148 8.76 -13.47 -6.35
N ARG A 149 8.86 -14.57 -7.10
CA ARG A 149 7.93 -15.70 -7.05
C ARG A 149 8.44 -16.69 -6.00
N PHE A 150 7.59 -17.04 -5.03
CA PHE A 150 7.89 -18.09 -4.06
C PHE A 150 7.39 -19.44 -4.59
N GLU A 151 8.25 -20.46 -4.59
CA GLU A 151 7.86 -21.86 -4.76
C GLU A 151 8.25 -22.68 -3.52
N GLY A 152 7.35 -23.58 -3.14
CA GLY A 152 7.58 -24.73 -2.27
C GLY A 152 7.16 -24.52 -0.80
N LEU A 153 6.60 -25.49 -0.09
CA LEU A 153 6.09 -26.83 -0.42
C LEU A 153 5.16 -27.15 0.77
N LEU A 154 3.91 -27.55 0.53
CA LEU A 154 3.02 -28.01 1.60
C LEU A 154 3.44 -29.43 2.00
N GLU A 155 4.34 -29.55 2.98
CA GLU A 155 4.52 -30.83 3.69
C GLU A 155 3.55 -30.88 4.86
N ASN A 156 2.39 -31.47 4.61
CA ASN A 156 1.51 -32.00 5.63
C ASN A 156 2.28 -33.04 6.45
N LYS A 157 2.34 -32.86 7.76
CA LYS A 157 2.55 -33.98 8.67
C LYS A 157 1.68 -33.81 9.91
N GLU A 158 0.56 -34.52 9.85
CA GLU A 158 -0.18 -34.99 11.02
C GLU A 158 0.75 -35.66 12.04
N SER A 159 0.14 -35.84 13.22
CA SER A 159 0.33 -36.97 14.14
C SER A 159 0.95 -36.61 15.48
N LEU A 160 0.20 -37.02 16.52
CA LEU A 160 0.66 -37.49 17.84
C LEU A 160 0.88 -36.35 18.89
N GLU A 161 0.32 -36.35 20.11
CA GLU A 161 -0.42 -37.36 20.88
C GLU A 161 -1.26 -36.72 21.99
N ALA A 162 -2.23 -37.51 22.47
CA ALA A 162 -2.45 -37.87 23.87
C ALA A 162 -2.60 -36.79 24.95
N GLY A 163 -3.71 -36.96 25.67
CA GLY A 163 -4.09 -36.37 26.94
C GLY A 163 -5.47 -36.89 27.28
#